data_AF-A0A7S3SL06-F1
#
_entry.id   AF-A0A7S3SL06-F1
#
_cell.length_a   1.000
_cell.length_b   1.000
_cell.length_c   1.000
_cell.angle_alpha   90.00
_cell.angle_beta   90.00
_cell.angle_gamma   90.00
#
_symmetry.space_group_name_H-M   'P 1'
#
loop_
_entity.id
_entity.type
_entity.pdbx_description
1 polymer ?
#
loop_
_entity_poly.entity_id
_entity_poly.type
_entity_poly.pdbx_seq_one_letter_code
_entity_poly.pdbx_strand_id
1 'polypeptide(L)'
;GMAVGGDGDTGAQPYPAAIIGSRFVKEYYTTLAKAPQNLHKFYKSQSVFSRGVEGAGNDRIVSAVGPSEIHSEIMANVGNSAPGKYAARAEIIGVESQESRQGGVLVMVTGYLSIASQGQEKRHFTQAFFLDKQTDPVEGYFVLNDIMRYISPAQTNGHAAPWQAPTQRPPQLSPQPQVEAQMPMQPPPSAAGGPPP
;
A
#
# COMPACT_ATOMS: atom_id res chain seq x y z
N GLY A 1 10.24 17.68 -36.55
CA GLY A 1 9.19 18.23 -37.44
C GLY A 1 7.95 18.45 -36.63
N MET A 2 7.39 19.66 -36.69
CA MET A 2 6.09 19.97 -36.09
C MET A 2 4.97 19.25 -36.84
N ALA A 3 3.95 18.82 -36.10
CA ALA A 3 2.58 18.82 -36.59
C ALA A 3 1.69 19.31 -35.44
N VAL A 4 1.03 20.44 -35.69
CA VAL A 4 -0.09 20.98 -34.91
C VAL A 4 -1.36 20.53 -35.64
N GLY A 5 -2.36 20.05 -34.90
CA GLY A 5 -3.72 19.91 -35.43
C GLY A 5 -4.51 18.79 -34.77
N GLY A 6 -5.44 19.16 -33.91
CA GLY A 6 -6.46 18.26 -33.38
C GLY A 6 -7.08 18.79 -32.10
N ASP A 7 -7.96 19.79 -32.21
CA ASP A 7 -8.95 20.10 -31.18
C ASP A 7 -9.82 18.86 -30.96
N GLY A 8 -9.43 18.07 -29.96
CA GLY A 8 -10.28 17.09 -29.33
C GLY A 8 -10.52 17.57 -27.92
N ASP A 9 -11.72 18.06 -27.66
CA ASP A 9 -12.30 18.13 -26.32
C ASP A 9 -12.23 16.73 -25.69
N THR A 10 -11.08 16.38 -25.12
CA THR A 10 -10.96 15.21 -24.27
C THR A 10 -11.52 15.61 -22.93
N GLY A 11 -12.85 15.47 -22.79
CA GLY A 11 -13.47 15.31 -21.49
C GLY A 11 -12.74 14.17 -20.77
N ALA A 12 -11.72 14.53 -19.99
CA ALA A 12 -10.79 13.61 -19.39
C ALA A 12 -11.59 12.73 -18.43
N GLN A 13 -11.93 11.52 -18.87
CA GLN A 13 -12.39 10.47 -17.98
C GLN A 13 -11.36 10.39 -16.85
N PRO A 14 -11.77 10.49 -15.57
CA PRO A 14 -10.80 10.41 -14.50
C PRO A 14 -10.10 9.06 -14.61
N TYR A 15 -8.77 9.09 -14.76
CA TYR A 15 -7.95 7.90 -14.93
C TYR A 15 -8.35 6.83 -13.88
N PRO A 16 -8.55 5.56 -14.25
CA PRO A 16 -9.06 4.53 -13.34
C PRO A 16 -8.33 4.47 -11.99
N ALA A 17 -7.00 4.60 -12.00
CA ALA A 17 -6.19 4.69 -10.78
C ALA A 17 -6.56 5.87 -9.85
N ALA A 18 -6.88 7.05 -10.40
CA ALA A 18 -7.28 8.22 -9.60
C ALA A 18 -8.64 8.00 -8.91
N ILE A 19 -9.58 7.34 -9.58
CA ILE A 19 -10.87 6.97 -8.99
C ILE A 19 -10.66 5.94 -7.86
N ILE A 20 -9.86 4.90 -8.13
CA ILE A 20 -9.56 3.85 -7.15
C ILE A 20 -8.85 4.45 -5.92
N GLY A 21 -7.80 5.23 -6.13
CA GLY A 21 -7.01 5.84 -5.06
C GLY A 21 -7.83 6.82 -4.22
N SER A 22 -8.61 7.72 -4.83
CA SER A 22 -9.45 8.66 -4.10
C SER A 22 -10.53 7.97 -3.26
N ARG A 23 -11.18 6.92 -3.81
CA ARG A 23 -12.16 6.12 -3.06
C ARG A 23 -11.49 5.37 -1.91
N PHE A 24 -10.35 4.73 -2.17
CA PHE A 24 -9.58 4.02 -1.16
C PHE A 24 -9.18 4.96 -0.01
N VAL A 25 -8.61 6.13 -0.31
CA VAL A 25 -8.21 7.12 0.71
C VAL A 25 -9.39 7.53 1.57
N LYS A 26 -10.53 7.86 0.95
CA LYS A 26 -11.74 8.22 1.69
C LYS A 26 -12.17 7.10 2.64
N GLU A 27 -12.22 5.86 2.17
CA GLU A 27 -12.64 4.71 2.96
C GLU A 27 -11.66 4.37 4.08
N TYR A 28 -10.36 4.38 3.77
CA TYR A 28 -9.28 4.11 4.69
C TYR A 28 -9.28 5.08 5.88
N TYR A 29 -9.25 6.39 5.63
CA TYR A 29 -9.22 7.38 6.72
C TYR A 29 -10.57 7.51 7.43
N THR A 30 -11.69 7.23 6.76
CA THR A 30 -12.99 7.11 7.44
C THR A 30 -12.98 5.94 8.42
N THR A 31 -12.44 4.79 8.01
CA THR A 31 -12.34 3.61 8.85
C THR A 31 -11.38 3.85 10.01
N LEU A 32 -10.20 4.44 9.75
CA LEU A 32 -9.26 4.83 10.80
C LEU A 32 -9.90 5.77 11.83
N ALA A 33 -10.71 6.73 11.39
CA ALA A 33 -11.38 7.68 12.27
C ALA A 33 -12.51 7.05 13.10
N LYS A 34 -13.31 6.17 12.51
CA LYS A 34 -14.58 5.68 13.10
C LYS A 34 -14.51 4.27 13.68
N ALA A 35 -13.69 3.42 13.11
CA ALA A 35 -13.61 2.01 13.44
C ALA A 35 -12.18 1.48 13.19
N PRO A 36 -11.15 2.03 13.85
CA PRO A 36 -9.75 1.63 13.66
C PRO A 36 -9.54 0.12 13.87
N GLN A 37 -10.33 -0.52 14.73
CA GLN A 37 -10.34 -1.96 14.93
C GLN A 37 -10.65 -2.76 13.65
N ASN A 38 -11.33 -2.17 12.67
CA ASN A 38 -11.64 -2.79 11.38
C ASN A 38 -10.63 -2.50 10.28
N LEU A 39 -9.66 -1.61 10.50
CA LEU A 39 -8.74 -1.16 9.46
C LEU A 39 -7.82 -2.28 8.96
N HIS A 40 -7.49 -3.25 9.82
CA HIS A 40 -6.72 -4.43 9.44
C HIS A 40 -7.37 -5.29 8.32
N LYS A 41 -8.68 -5.13 8.08
CA LYS A 41 -9.41 -5.86 7.03
C LYS A 41 -9.05 -5.42 5.60
N PHE A 42 -8.37 -4.28 5.46
CA PHE A 42 -7.82 -3.83 4.17
C PHE A 42 -6.59 -4.64 3.74
N TYR A 43 -6.04 -5.46 4.63
CA TYR A 43 -4.74 -6.12 4.44
C TYR A 43 -4.93 -7.64 4.33
N LYS A 44 -3.94 -8.32 3.73
CA LYS A 44 -3.82 -9.79 3.61
C LYS A 44 -2.53 -10.27 4.29
N SER A 45 -2.32 -11.58 4.34
CA SER A 45 -1.17 -12.21 5.01
C SER A 45 0.17 -11.70 4.49
N GLN A 46 0.28 -11.42 3.19
CA GLN A 46 1.48 -10.86 2.55
C GLN A 46 1.64 -9.34 2.69
N SER A 47 0.70 -8.66 3.35
CA SER A 47 0.75 -7.20 3.46
C SER A 47 1.84 -6.75 4.42
N VAL A 48 2.51 -5.65 4.08
CA VAL A 48 3.56 -5.03 4.90
C VAL A 48 3.16 -3.60 5.23
N PHE A 49 3.20 -3.30 6.52
CA PHE A 49 2.86 -2.00 7.09
C PHE A 49 4.09 -1.43 7.79
N SER A 50 4.38 -0.14 7.60
CA SER A 50 5.44 0.54 8.31
C SER A 50 5.04 1.95 8.72
N ARG A 51 5.40 2.33 9.96
CA ARG A 51 5.23 3.66 10.54
C ARG A 51 6.56 4.18 11.07
N GLY A 52 6.81 5.46 10.89
CA GLY A 52 8.02 6.09 11.43
C GLY A 52 7.93 7.61 11.39
N VAL A 53 8.96 8.25 11.91
CA VAL A 53 9.17 9.70 11.82
C VAL A 53 10.36 9.94 10.89
N GLU A 54 10.28 10.95 10.05
CA GLU A 54 11.38 11.37 9.18
C GLU A 54 12.66 11.61 9.97
N GLY A 55 13.78 11.11 9.44
CA GLY A 55 15.10 11.22 10.06
C GLY A 55 15.27 10.43 11.36
N ALA A 56 14.27 9.69 11.81
CA ALA A 56 14.47 8.68 12.84
C ALA A 56 15.31 7.53 12.26
N GLY A 57 16.22 6.98 13.07
CA GLY A 57 16.97 5.80 12.69
C GLY A 57 16.04 4.62 12.36
N ASN A 58 16.56 3.66 11.60
CA ASN A 58 15.80 2.47 11.19
C ASN A 58 15.26 1.65 12.36
N ASP A 59 15.93 1.72 13.51
CA ASP A 59 15.52 1.13 14.79
C ASP A 59 14.20 1.70 15.34
N ARG A 60 13.78 2.88 14.86
CA ARG A 60 12.53 3.56 15.25
C ARG A 60 11.43 3.45 14.20
N ILE A 61 11.65 2.68 13.14
CA ILE A 61 10.63 2.34 12.17
C ILE A 61 9.94 1.07 12.66
N VAL A 62 8.66 1.18 12.99
CA VAL A 62 7.84 0.02 13.32
C VAL A 62 7.36 -0.61 12.03
N SER A 63 7.49 -1.93 11.91
CA SER A 63 6.98 -2.70 10.77
C SER A 63 6.19 -3.92 11.25
N ALA A 64 5.11 -4.23 10.54
CA ALA A 64 4.22 -5.35 10.82
C ALA A 64 3.86 -6.09 9.53
N VAL A 65 3.70 -7.41 9.62
CA VAL A 65 3.33 -8.25 8.48
C VAL A 65 2.00 -8.97 8.76
N GLY A 66 1.09 -8.85 7.80
CA GLY A 66 -0.22 -9.49 7.86
C GLY A 66 -1.21 -8.85 8.84
N PRO A 67 -2.50 -9.22 8.76
CA PRO A 67 -3.56 -8.46 9.41
C PRO A 67 -3.50 -8.46 10.94
N SER A 68 -2.98 -9.53 11.55
CA SER A 68 -2.88 -9.66 13.01
C SER A 68 -1.89 -8.67 13.62
N GLU A 69 -0.65 -8.64 13.11
CA GLU A 69 0.37 -7.70 13.59
C GLU A 69 -0.02 -6.25 13.26
N ILE A 70 -0.55 -6.03 12.06
CA ILE A 70 -1.04 -4.71 11.62
C ILE A 70 -2.17 -4.23 12.54
N HIS A 71 -3.10 -5.11 12.93
CA HIS A 71 -4.15 -4.78 13.89
C HIS A 71 -3.56 -4.34 15.23
N SER A 72 -2.63 -5.12 15.79
CA SER A 72 -1.95 -4.79 17.04
C SER A 72 -1.29 -3.42 16.98
N GLU A 73 -0.58 -3.10 15.90
CA GLU A 73 0.07 -1.81 15.70
C GLU A 73 -0.92 -0.65 15.62
N ILE A 74 -2.00 -0.81 14.85
CA ILE A 74 -3.06 0.21 14.73
C ILE A 74 -3.70 0.44 16.10
N MET A 75 -4.04 -0.62 16.83
CA MET A 75 -4.71 -0.50 18.12
C MET A 75 -3.80 0.09 19.21
N ALA A 76 -2.52 -0.26 19.22
CA ALA A 76 -1.55 0.30 20.17
C ALA A 76 -1.34 1.82 19.98
N ASN A 77 -1.39 2.29 18.73
CA ASN A 77 -1.10 3.69 18.41
C ASN A 77 -2.35 4.58 18.34
N VAL A 78 -3.47 4.05 17.84
CA VAL A 78 -4.70 4.80 17.58
C VAL A 78 -5.74 4.56 18.67
N GLY A 79 -5.86 3.32 19.15
CA GLY A 79 -6.90 2.91 20.09
C GLY A 79 -8.29 2.87 19.45
N ASN A 80 -9.32 2.66 20.28
CA ASN A 80 -10.72 2.66 19.86
C ASN A 80 -11.32 4.07 19.90
N SER A 81 -12.38 4.28 19.12
CA SER A 81 -13.22 5.46 19.26
C SER A 81 -14.17 5.31 20.45
N ALA A 82 -14.26 6.35 21.30
CA ALA A 82 -15.34 6.44 22.28
C ALA A 82 -16.69 6.68 21.56
N PRO A 83 -17.84 6.29 22.16
CA PRO A 83 -19.16 6.52 21.56
C PRO A 83 -19.35 7.99 21.18
N GLY A 84 -19.75 8.24 19.92
CA GLY A 84 -19.97 9.59 19.39
C GLY A 84 -18.70 10.41 19.12
N LYS A 85 -17.49 9.83 19.25
CA LYS A 85 -16.21 10.49 18.96
C LYS A 85 -15.43 9.74 17.89
N TYR A 86 -14.46 10.42 17.28
CA TYR A 86 -13.51 9.80 16.34
C TYR A 86 -12.20 9.45 17.06
N ALA A 87 -11.61 8.30 16.72
CA ALA A 87 -10.29 7.89 17.20
C ALA A 87 -9.16 8.68 16.55
N ALA A 88 -9.39 9.14 15.32
CA ALA A 88 -8.45 9.93 14.54
C ALA A 88 -9.17 10.98 13.69
N ARG A 89 -8.47 12.04 13.32
CA ARG A 89 -8.89 13.03 12.32
C ARG A 89 -7.80 13.18 11.29
N ALA A 90 -8.13 12.90 10.03
CA ALA A 90 -7.24 13.11 8.89
C ALA A 90 -7.69 14.35 8.11
N GLU A 91 -6.75 15.25 7.83
CA GLU A 91 -6.91 16.40 6.94
C GLU A 91 -6.02 16.15 5.71
N ILE A 92 -6.61 15.61 4.64
CA ILE A 92 -5.88 15.25 3.43
C ILE A 92 -5.62 16.49 2.59
N ILE A 93 -4.35 16.72 2.25
CA ILE A 93 -3.89 17.84 1.41
C ILE A 93 -3.82 17.42 -0.05
N GLY A 94 -3.28 16.23 -0.31
CA GLY A 94 -3.08 15.72 -1.66
C GLY A 94 -3.22 14.22 -1.74
N VAL A 95 -3.76 13.76 -2.86
CA VAL A 95 -3.83 12.35 -3.25
C VAL A 95 -3.36 12.26 -4.69
N GLU A 96 -2.35 11.45 -4.93
CA GLU A 96 -1.88 11.11 -6.26
C GLU A 96 -1.98 9.61 -6.44
N SER A 97 -2.33 9.14 -7.63
CA SER A 97 -2.45 7.72 -7.90
C SER A 97 -2.03 7.38 -9.32
N GLN A 98 -1.31 6.29 -9.46
CA GLN A 98 -0.78 5.80 -10.73
C GLN A 98 -1.05 4.30 -10.86
N GLU A 99 -1.42 3.88 -12.07
CA GLU A 99 -1.44 2.46 -12.40
C GLU A 99 -0.02 1.89 -12.30
N SER A 100 0.07 0.62 -11.93
CA SER A 100 1.32 -0.08 -11.71
C SER A 100 1.19 -1.54 -12.13
N ARG A 101 2.18 -2.35 -11.79
CA ARG A 101 2.31 -3.73 -12.25
C ARG A 101 1.04 -4.55 -11.95
N GLN A 102 0.66 -5.40 -12.92
CA GLN A 102 -0.45 -6.36 -12.77
C GLN A 102 -1.81 -5.72 -12.42
N GLY A 103 -2.01 -4.45 -12.80
CA GLY A 103 -3.25 -3.73 -12.51
C GLY A 103 -3.34 -3.23 -11.07
N GLY A 104 -2.25 -3.31 -10.31
CA GLY A 104 -2.14 -2.64 -9.02
C GLY A 104 -2.09 -1.12 -9.15
N VAL A 105 -2.31 -0.41 -8.04
CA VAL A 105 -2.35 1.05 -7.99
C VAL A 105 -1.40 1.54 -6.91
N LEU A 106 -0.45 2.39 -7.28
CA LEU A 106 0.36 3.15 -6.32
C LEU A 106 -0.42 4.40 -5.92
N VAL A 107 -0.56 4.66 -4.62
CA VAL A 107 -1.26 5.83 -4.07
C VAL A 107 -0.32 6.58 -3.15
N MET A 108 -0.13 7.88 -3.38
CA MET A 108 0.60 8.77 -2.49
C MET A 108 -0.38 9.73 -1.82
N VAL A 109 -0.26 9.88 -0.50
CA VAL A 109 -1.11 10.75 0.31
C VAL A 109 -0.24 11.68 1.13
N THR A 110 -0.57 12.96 1.11
CA THR A 110 -0.01 13.97 2.02
C THR A 110 -1.13 14.59 2.84
N GLY A 111 -0.86 14.87 4.11
CA GLY A 111 -1.90 15.39 4.99
C GLY A 111 -1.46 15.58 6.42
N TYR A 112 -2.42 15.91 7.26
CA TYR A 112 -2.23 15.96 8.70
C TYR A 112 -3.09 14.93 9.39
N LEU A 113 -2.55 14.32 10.44
CA LEU A 113 -3.26 13.36 11.27
C LEU A 113 -3.21 13.78 12.74
N SER A 114 -4.35 13.68 13.41
CA SER A 114 -4.50 13.88 14.85
C SER A 114 -5.15 12.65 15.47
N ILE A 115 -4.54 12.08 16.52
CA ILE A 115 -5.00 10.85 17.18
C ILE A 115 -5.55 11.17 18.58
N ALA A 116 -6.72 10.64 18.93
CA ALA A 116 -7.46 11.03 20.12
C ALA A 116 -6.76 10.60 21.40
N SER A 117 -6.22 9.38 21.41
CA SER A 117 -5.42 8.84 22.51
C SER A 117 -4.06 9.54 22.68
N GLN A 118 -3.62 10.35 21.71
CA GLN A 118 -2.33 11.04 21.70
C GLN A 118 -2.47 12.56 21.82
N GLY A 119 -3.49 13.04 22.53
CA GLY A 119 -3.65 14.48 22.82
C GLY A 119 -4.06 15.34 21.62
N GLN A 120 -4.48 14.74 20.50
CA GLN A 120 -4.98 15.45 19.30
C GLN A 120 -3.97 16.41 18.66
N GLU A 121 -2.67 16.23 18.92
CA GLU A 121 -1.63 16.97 18.21
C GLU A 121 -1.74 16.73 16.69
N LYS A 122 -1.65 17.82 15.91
CA LYS A 122 -1.70 17.77 14.44
C LYS A 122 -0.30 17.50 13.88
N ARG A 123 -0.10 16.31 13.31
CA ARG A 123 1.19 15.91 12.73
C ARG A 123 1.12 15.80 11.22
N HIS A 124 2.05 16.45 10.53
CA HIS A 124 2.19 16.32 9.08
C HIS A 124 2.69 14.92 8.73
N PHE A 125 2.15 14.31 7.68
CA PHE A 125 2.57 13.00 7.23
C PHE A 125 2.59 12.89 5.70
N THR A 126 3.42 11.96 5.23
CA THR A 126 3.34 11.38 3.89
C THR A 126 3.10 9.88 4.01
N GLN A 127 2.24 9.33 3.17
CA GLN A 127 1.89 7.93 3.17
C GLN A 127 1.80 7.38 1.75
N ALA A 128 2.53 6.31 1.48
CA ALA A 128 2.50 5.58 0.24
C ALA A 128 1.79 4.23 0.43
N PHE A 129 0.87 3.93 -0.46
CA PHE A 129 0.20 2.63 -0.54
C PHE A 129 0.46 1.99 -1.88
N PHE A 130 0.65 0.67 -1.88
CA PHE A 130 0.46 -0.15 -3.07
C PHE A 130 -0.78 -1.02 -2.87
N LEU A 131 -1.79 -0.78 -3.71
CA LEU A 131 -3.02 -1.54 -3.77
C LEU A 131 -2.85 -2.64 -4.81
N ASP A 132 -2.94 -3.88 -4.38
CA ASP A 132 -2.84 -5.02 -5.28
C ASP A 132 -4.23 -5.54 -5.63
N LYS A 133 -4.40 -6.00 -6.87
CA LYS A 133 -5.68 -6.48 -7.37
C LYS A 133 -5.96 -7.87 -6.80
N GLN A 134 -7.18 -8.11 -6.36
CA GLN A 134 -7.66 -9.44 -5.98
C GLN A 134 -8.87 -9.82 -6.81
N THR A 135 -8.99 -11.10 -7.11
CA THR A 135 -10.14 -11.69 -7.82
C THR A 135 -10.87 -12.74 -7.00
N ASP A 136 -10.26 -13.23 -5.92
CA ASP A 136 -10.78 -14.27 -5.02
C ASP A 136 -10.78 -13.75 -3.57
N PRO A 137 -11.90 -13.85 -2.83
CA PRO A 137 -13.21 -14.39 -3.24
C PRO A 137 -14.09 -13.41 -4.03
N VAL A 138 -13.72 -12.13 -4.06
CA VAL A 138 -14.46 -11.07 -4.75
C VAL A 138 -13.46 -10.14 -5.42
N GLU A 139 -13.78 -9.69 -6.64
CA GLU A 139 -12.98 -8.69 -7.34
C GLU A 139 -12.87 -7.40 -6.54
N GLY A 140 -11.65 -6.90 -6.37
CA GLY A 140 -11.37 -5.68 -5.64
C GLY A 140 -9.89 -5.44 -5.46
N TYR A 141 -9.55 -4.67 -4.44
CA TYR A 141 -8.17 -4.35 -4.07
C TYR A 141 -7.95 -4.60 -2.59
N PHE A 142 -6.73 -4.98 -2.23
CA PHE A 142 -6.24 -4.99 -0.85
C PHE A 142 -4.93 -4.20 -0.78
N VAL A 143 -4.58 -3.75 0.41
CA VAL A 143 -3.34 -3.00 0.66
C VAL A 143 -2.20 -4.01 0.79
N LEU A 144 -1.31 -4.07 -0.20
CA LEU A 144 -0.12 -4.91 -0.13
C LEU A 144 1.02 -4.19 0.62
N ASN A 145 1.22 -2.91 0.34
CA ASN A 145 2.21 -2.10 1.06
C ASN A 145 1.58 -0.84 1.62
N ASP A 146 1.95 -0.49 2.84
CA ASP A 146 1.54 0.75 3.52
C ASP A 146 2.73 1.34 4.27
N ILE A 147 3.26 2.46 3.77
CA ILE A 147 4.43 3.13 4.34
C ILE A 147 4.02 4.55 4.70
N MET A 148 4.01 4.90 5.99
CA MET A 148 3.75 6.27 6.44
C MET A 148 4.95 6.81 7.21
N ARG A 149 5.23 8.09 6.98
CA ARG A 149 6.22 8.87 7.71
C ARG A 149 5.58 10.15 8.22
N TYR A 150 5.69 10.41 9.52
CA TYR A 150 5.45 11.74 10.06
C TYR A 150 6.64 12.64 9.73
N ILE A 151 6.36 13.85 9.27
CA ILE A 151 7.38 14.85 8.93
C ILE A 151 7.71 15.62 10.20
N SER A 152 8.99 15.64 10.58
CA SER A 152 9.44 16.37 11.77
C SER A 152 9.60 17.86 11.45
N PRO A 153 9.01 18.79 12.23
CA PRO A 153 9.16 20.22 11.99
C PRO A 153 10.61 20.71 12.12
N ALA A 154 11.48 19.93 12.79
CA ALA A 154 12.85 20.31 13.10
C ALA A 154 13.87 20.20 11.95
N GLN A 155 13.52 19.59 10.80
CA GLN A 155 14.47 19.37 9.70
C GLN A 155 14.41 20.40 8.56
N THR A 156 13.63 21.47 8.71
CA THR A 156 13.57 22.53 7.70
C THR A 156 14.82 23.44 7.66
N ASN A 157 15.76 23.31 8.63
CA ASN A 157 16.87 24.24 8.80
C ASN A 157 18.29 23.62 8.80
N GLY A 158 18.51 22.39 8.32
CA GLY A 158 19.87 21.82 8.34
C GLY A 158 20.09 20.71 7.31
N HIS A 159 21.24 20.77 6.64
CA HIS A 159 21.76 19.78 5.69
C HIS A 159 21.34 18.34 6.07
N ALA A 160 20.60 17.69 5.18
CA ALA A 160 20.25 16.28 5.33
C ALA A 160 21.53 15.45 5.54
N ALA A 161 21.57 14.66 6.61
CA ALA A 161 22.63 13.67 6.76
C ALA A 161 22.61 12.73 5.54
N PRO A 162 23.77 12.35 4.98
CA PRO A 162 23.82 11.46 3.83
C PRO A 162 23.11 10.14 4.14
N TRP A 163 22.31 9.66 3.19
CA TRP A 163 21.59 8.39 3.30
C TRP A 163 22.57 7.25 3.59
N GLN A 164 22.37 6.55 4.70
CA GLN A 164 23.06 5.31 5.02
C GLN A 164 22.09 4.15 4.81
N ALA A 165 22.46 3.20 3.94
CA ALA A 165 21.67 2.01 3.69
C ALA A 165 21.48 1.23 5.00
N PRO A 166 20.26 0.80 5.35
CA PRO A 166 20.04 -0.07 6.49
C PRO A 166 20.75 -1.41 6.30
N THR A 167 21.51 -1.86 7.29
CA THR A 167 22.16 -3.19 7.31
C THR A 167 21.20 -4.32 7.67
N GLN A 168 19.99 -4.02 8.12
CA GLN A 168 18.98 -5.03 8.43
C GLN A 168 18.18 -5.39 7.18
N ARG A 169 18.05 -6.71 6.95
CA ARG A 169 17.28 -7.26 5.83
C ARG A 169 15.81 -6.83 5.98
N PRO A 170 15.16 -6.31 4.92
CA PRO A 170 13.72 -6.04 4.96
C PRO A 170 12.95 -7.31 5.34
N PRO A 171 11.75 -7.18 5.92
CA PRO A 171 10.88 -8.33 6.21
C PRO A 171 10.77 -9.19 4.96
N GLN A 172 11.28 -10.42 5.05
CA GLN A 172 11.34 -11.30 3.89
C GLN A 172 9.92 -11.81 3.66
N LEU A 173 9.28 -11.35 2.58
CA LEU A 173 8.04 -11.95 2.09
C LEU A 173 8.30 -13.45 1.93
N SER A 174 7.49 -14.28 2.60
CA SER A 174 7.60 -15.73 2.46
C SER A 174 7.53 -16.10 0.97
N PRO A 175 8.39 -17.00 0.46
CA PRO A 175 8.32 -17.39 -0.93
C PRO A 175 6.92 -17.93 -1.23
N GLN A 176 6.22 -17.33 -2.20
CA GLN A 176 5.06 -17.99 -2.79
C GLN A 176 5.55 -19.32 -3.38
N PRO A 177 4.81 -20.43 -3.20
CA PRO A 177 5.13 -21.68 -3.90
C PRO A 177 5.18 -21.36 -5.39
N GLN A 178 6.34 -21.52 -6.01
CA GLN A 178 6.45 -21.47 -7.46
C GLN A 178 5.61 -22.63 -7.97
N VAL A 179 4.50 -22.32 -8.66
CA VAL A 179 3.82 -23.30 -9.50
C VAL A 179 4.82 -23.62 -10.59
N GLU A 180 5.55 -24.72 -10.40
CA GLU A 180 6.45 -25.26 -11.39
C GLU A 180 5.61 -25.48 -12.65
N ALA A 181 5.88 -24.72 -13.71
CA ALA A 181 5.26 -24.92 -14.99
C ALA A 181 5.73 -26.29 -15.51
N GLN A 182 4.98 -27.34 -15.15
CA GLN A 182 5.14 -28.66 -15.75
C GLN A 182 4.73 -28.51 -17.22
N MET A 183 5.74 -28.35 -18.08
CA MET A 183 5.55 -28.48 -19.52
C MET A 183 4.93 -29.86 -19.80
N PRO A 184 3.88 -29.96 -20.62
CA PRO A 184 3.36 -31.26 -21.01
C PRO A 184 4.46 -32.02 -21.78
N MET A 185 4.86 -33.16 -21.22
CA MET A 185 5.75 -34.13 -21.85
C MET A 185 5.22 -34.45 -23.25
N GLN A 186 6.03 -34.20 -24.29
CA GLN A 186 5.74 -34.68 -25.63
C GLN A 186 5.69 -36.21 -25.60
N PRO A 187 4.68 -36.86 -26.23
CA PRO A 187 4.67 -38.31 -26.34
C PRO A 187 5.79 -38.78 -27.27
N PRO A 188 6.38 -39.97 -27.05
CA PRO A 188 7.43 -40.52 -27.90
C PRO A 188 6.90 -40.83 -29.31
N PRO A 189 7.76 -40.79 -30.33
CA PRO A 189 7.34 -41.07 -31.69
C PRO A 189 6.93 -42.54 -31.83
N SER A 190 5.80 -42.75 -32.52
CA SER A 190 5.28 -44.06 -32.88
C SER A 190 6.27 -44.80 -33.78
N ALA A 191 6.78 -45.94 -33.32
CA ALA A 191 7.52 -46.86 -34.16
C ALA A 191 6.52 -47.56 -35.09
N ALA A 192 6.49 -47.13 -36.35
CA ALA A 192 5.81 -47.82 -37.43
C ALA A 192 6.40 -49.23 -37.59
N GLY A 193 5.52 -50.22 -37.51
CA GLY A 193 5.87 -51.61 -37.80
C GLY A 193 6.29 -51.80 -39.25
N GLY A 194 7.26 -52.69 -39.45
CA GLY A 194 7.57 -53.34 -40.72
C GLY A 194 7.45 -54.87 -40.56
N PRO A 195 6.94 -55.61 -41.56
CA PRO A 195 6.40 -56.97 -41.42
C PRO A 195 7.48 -58.07 -41.58
N PRO A 196 7.16 -59.37 -41.35
CA PRO A 196 8.14 -60.43 -41.13
C PRO A 196 8.70 -61.00 -42.44
N PRO A 197 9.81 -61.75 -42.36
CA PRO A 197 9.70 -63.22 -42.42
C PRO A 197 10.45 -63.96 -41.29
#